data_AF-M4BUY5-F1
#
_entry.id   AF-M4BUY5-F1
#
_cell.length_a   1.000
_cell.length_b   1.000
_cell.length_c   1.000
_cell.angle_alpha   90.00
_cell.angle_beta   90.00
_cell.angle_gamma   90.00
#
_symmetry.space_group_name_H-M   'P 1'
#
loop_
_entity.id
_entity.type
_entity.pdbx_description
1 polymer ?
#
loop_
_entity_poly.entity_id
_entity_poly.type
_entity_poly.pdbx_seq_one_letter_code
_entity_poly.pdbx_strand_id
1 'polypeptide(L)'
;MNVKCLNLTTRWVQYGVVLIFFITYRRRLVNYAADHQKFVLPSPFWWIMTYAASLAVSGVNKTIVVLQDKALLIAQQEHIVNLIGSLVAMFSIDSTDGTMDGYFVNGGMRIAYADIVAHIEDQGSWPKQLLAALSDDEKLDVVLETYTMNLALGLQSVRAERDANNLPRAQDAPPVLPAQPVKLSPRMFVKDVLAPHREQLAKTWTEEWIEQVESDHRQLRKTYDEDEELRAVIHKHDVNTFFGGAWGISQGGRFEFLRAFCDGLETAFETTSSAESDFSILKWEMNPNRTCLMHLSLEGIFQTKQRDVSTR
;
A
#
# COMPACT_ATOMS: atom_id res chain seq x y z
N MET A 1 14.66 2.06 30.71
CA MET A 1 13.63 2.38 29.69
C MET A 1 12.78 1.15 29.50
N ASN A 2 11.53 1.17 29.98
CA ASN A 2 10.64 0.01 29.97
C ASN A 2 9.64 0.14 28.81
N VAL A 3 10.16 0.11 27.58
CA VAL A 3 9.36 0.17 26.35
C VAL A 3 9.30 -1.26 25.82
N LYS A 4 8.13 -1.91 25.92
CA LYS A 4 7.90 -3.18 25.23
C LYS A 4 7.97 -2.92 23.72
N CYS A 5 8.72 -3.74 22.99
CA CYS A 5 8.64 -3.75 21.53
C CYS A 5 7.18 -3.98 21.14
N LEU A 6 6.60 -3.06 20.38
CA LEU A 6 5.37 -3.31 19.65
C LEU A 6 5.62 -4.52 18.76
N ASN A 7 4.73 -5.51 18.79
CA ASN A 7 4.66 -6.56 17.76
C ASN A 7 4.26 -5.87 16.45
N LEU A 8 5.22 -5.25 15.78
CA LEU A 8 5.02 -4.61 14.50
C LEU A 8 4.92 -5.70 13.44
N THR A 9 3.84 -5.63 12.67
CA THR A 9 3.33 -6.68 11.79
C THR A 9 4.16 -6.90 10.52
N THR A 10 5.05 -5.98 10.13
CA THR A 10 5.91 -6.15 8.94
C THR A 10 7.31 -5.54 9.07
N ARG A 11 8.27 -6.08 8.30
CA ARG A 11 9.64 -5.52 8.18
C ARG A 11 9.67 -4.06 7.72
N TRP A 12 8.72 -3.66 6.88
CA TRP A 12 8.62 -2.28 6.38
C TRP A 12 8.25 -1.29 7.48
N VAL A 13 7.28 -1.67 8.32
CA VAL A 13 6.88 -0.85 9.47
C VAL A 13 8.05 -0.70 10.46
N GLN A 14 8.81 -1.77 10.68
CA GLN A 14 10.03 -1.71 11.51
C GLN A 14 11.08 -0.75 10.93
N TYR A 15 11.33 -0.81 9.62
CA TYR A 15 12.24 0.11 8.95
C TYR A 15 11.83 1.58 9.16
N GLY A 16 10.54 1.90 8.99
CA GLY A 16 10.03 3.24 9.25
C GLY A 16 10.20 3.71 10.68
N VAL A 17 9.94 2.83 11.66
CA VAL A 17 10.15 3.14 13.08
C VAL A 17 11.61 3.46 13.36
N VAL A 18 12.54 2.72 12.76
CA VAL A 18 13.98 2.97 12.90
C VAL A 18 14.36 4.33 12.29
N LEU A 19 13.93 4.64 11.06
CA LEU A 19 14.23 5.94 10.45
C LEU A 19 13.71 7.11 11.31
N ILE A 20 12.46 7.01 11.78
CA ILE A 20 11.86 8.02 12.66
C ILE A 20 12.64 8.15 13.96
N PHE A 21 13.10 7.04 14.55
CA PHE A 21 13.95 7.07 15.75
C PHE A 21 15.24 7.86 15.50
N PHE A 22 15.96 7.56 14.41
CA PHE A 22 17.20 8.26 14.08
C PHE A 22 16.97 9.76 13.87
N ILE A 23 15.91 10.14 13.16
CA ILE A 23 15.54 11.56 12.95
C ILE A 23 15.23 12.24 14.28
N THR A 24 14.38 11.62 15.10
CA THR A 24 13.90 12.17 16.37
C THR A 24 15.03 12.36 17.37
N TYR A 25 15.94 11.38 17.46
CA TYR A 25 17.02 11.37 18.44
C TYR A 25 18.36 11.84 17.86
N ARG A 26 18.38 12.37 16.63
CA ARG A 26 19.60 12.79 15.90
C ARG A 26 20.59 13.55 16.77
N ARG A 27 20.16 14.62 17.45
CA ARG A 27 21.06 15.44 18.29
C ARG A 27 21.69 14.64 19.43
N ARG A 28 20.92 13.76 20.07
CA ARG A 28 21.42 12.91 21.16
C ARG A 28 22.41 11.89 20.63
N LEU A 29 22.16 11.30 19.47
CA LEU A 29 23.05 10.35 18.81
C LEU A 29 24.38 11.01 18.41
N VAL A 30 24.33 12.22 17.84
CA VAL A 30 25.53 12.99 17.49
C VAL A 30 26.36 13.32 18.72
N ASN A 31 25.73 13.79 19.80
CA ASN A 31 26.45 14.07 21.05
C ASN A 31 27.03 12.80 21.68
N TYR A 32 26.24 11.72 21.72
CA TYR A 32 26.70 10.45 22.26
C TYR A 32 27.91 9.89 21.51
N ALA A 33 27.92 10.01 20.18
CA ALA A 33 29.04 9.61 19.35
C ALA A 33 30.31 10.41 19.62
N ALA A 34 30.17 11.73 19.85
CA ALA A 34 31.29 12.59 20.21
C ALA A 34 31.91 12.16 21.55
N ASP A 35 31.07 11.73 22.50
CA ASP A 35 31.51 11.27 23.83
C ASP A 35 32.05 9.83 23.82
N HIS A 36 31.75 9.02 22.80
CA HIS A 36 32.07 7.59 22.74
C HIS A 36 32.76 7.22 21.43
N GLN A 37 34.10 7.21 21.42
CA GLN A 37 34.95 6.91 20.26
C GLN A 37 34.64 5.59 19.51
N LYS A 38 33.97 4.62 20.13
CA LYS A 38 33.61 3.34 19.48
C LYS A 38 32.31 3.40 18.68
N PHE A 39 31.52 4.46 18.81
CA PHE A 39 30.27 4.60 18.07
C PHE A 39 30.49 5.38 16.79
N VAL A 40 30.32 4.71 15.65
CA VAL A 40 30.44 5.33 14.32
C VAL A 40 29.08 5.91 13.94
N LEU A 41 29.03 7.22 13.73
CA LEU A 41 27.84 7.91 13.22
C LEU A 41 27.54 7.48 11.78
N PRO A 42 26.25 7.41 11.38
CA PRO A 42 25.90 7.28 9.99
C PRO A 42 26.46 8.46 9.17
N SER A 43 26.83 8.18 7.92
CA SER A 43 27.41 9.17 7.00
C SER A 43 26.42 10.29 6.66
N PRO A 44 26.90 11.48 6.20
CA PRO A 44 26.05 12.54 5.68
C PRO A 44 25.05 12.05 4.63
N PHE A 45 25.54 11.23 3.71
CA PHE A 45 24.75 10.51 2.71
C PHE A 45 23.57 9.73 3.33
N TRP A 46 23.87 8.89 4.33
CA TRP A 46 22.85 8.08 5.00
C TRP A 46 21.77 8.92 5.67
N TRP A 47 22.16 10.06 6.27
CA TRP A 47 21.20 10.98 6.87
C TRP A 47 20.30 11.62 5.83
N ILE A 48 20.84 12.10 4.72
CA ILE A 48 20.04 12.68 3.63
C ILE A 48 19.00 11.68 3.14
N MET A 49 19.42 10.44 2.86
CA MET A 49 18.56 9.33 2.47
C MET A 49 17.47 9.02 3.50
N THR A 50 17.84 9.03 4.79
CA THR A 50 16.90 8.78 5.90
C THR A 50 15.80 9.84 5.96
N TYR A 51 16.16 11.12 5.83
CA TYR A 51 15.19 12.21 5.82
C TYR A 51 14.30 12.13 4.57
N ALA A 52 14.90 11.96 3.38
CA ALA A 52 14.17 11.87 2.12
C ALA A 52 13.15 10.72 2.09
N ALA A 53 13.51 9.55 2.62
CA ALA A 53 12.65 8.36 2.66
C ALA A 53 11.57 8.41 3.75
N SER A 54 11.76 9.21 4.81
CA SER A 54 10.90 9.15 6.00
C SER A 54 9.43 9.49 5.73
N LEU A 55 9.16 10.48 4.87
CA LEU A 55 7.80 10.86 4.47
C LEU A 55 7.11 9.75 3.67
N ALA A 56 7.82 9.17 2.71
CA ALA A 56 7.31 8.07 1.91
C ALA A 56 6.98 6.86 2.79
N VAL A 57 7.90 6.48 3.68
CA VAL A 57 7.69 5.36 4.61
C VAL A 57 6.53 5.63 5.56
N SER A 58 6.34 6.87 6.03
CA SER A 58 5.17 7.25 6.84
C SER A 58 3.86 7.07 6.06
N GLY A 59 3.81 7.49 4.79
CA GLY A 59 2.66 7.27 3.92
C GLY A 59 2.37 5.78 3.71
N VAL A 60 3.39 5.00 3.34
CA VAL A 60 3.26 3.56 3.13
C VAL A 60 2.83 2.85 4.42
N ASN A 61 3.38 3.21 5.58
CA ASN A 61 3.01 2.59 6.86
C ASN A 61 1.55 2.83 7.22
N LYS A 62 1.03 4.04 6.97
CA LYS A 62 -0.40 4.33 7.16
C LYS A 62 -1.25 3.44 6.26
N THR A 63 -0.89 3.32 4.99
CA THR A 63 -1.58 2.45 4.05
C THR A 63 -1.50 0.98 4.46
N ILE A 64 -0.35 0.49 4.93
CA ILE A 64 -0.21 -0.88 5.45
C ILE A 64 -1.15 -1.13 6.62
N VAL A 65 -1.24 -0.20 7.58
CA VAL A 65 -2.13 -0.35 8.73
C VAL A 65 -3.60 -0.44 8.28
N VAL A 66 -3.99 0.38 7.30
CA VAL A 66 -5.32 0.35 6.69
C VAL A 66 -5.56 -1.00 5.98
N LEU A 67 -4.63 -1.44 5.13
CA LEU A 67 -4.70 -2.72 4.43
C LEU A 67 -4.70 -3.95 5.35
N GLN A 68 -4.16 -3.82 6.57
CA GLN A 68 -4.16 -4.87 7.58
C GLN A 68 -5.40 -4.87 8.47
N ASP A 69 -6.29 -3.88 8.30
CA ASP A 69 -7.57 -3.87 9.00
C ASP A 69 -8.44 -5.00 8.45
N LYS A 70 -8.91 -5.86 9.37
CA LYS A 70 -9.72 -7.04 9.06
C LYS A 70 -11.10 -6.67 8.49
N ALA A 71 -11.52 -5.42 8.67
CA ALA A 71 -12.77 -4.91 8.11
C ALA A 71 -12.59 -4.34 6.68
N LEU A 72 -11.37 -4.31 6.13
CA LEU A 72 -11.11 -3.67 4.84
C LEU A 72 -11.17 -4.67 3.69
N LEU A 73 -12.36 -4.78 3.12
CA LEU A 73 -12.78 -5.90 2.32
C LEU A 73 -13.02 -5.47 0.87
N ILE A 74 -11.94 -5.45 0.07
CA ILE A 74 -11.94 -5.25 -1.41
C ILE A 74 -11.66 -3.83 -1.95
N ALA A 75 -11.91 -2.72 -1.23
CA ALA A 75 -11.43 -1.40 -1.68
C ALA A 75 -9.91 -1.16 -1.42
N GLN A 76 -9.16 -2.22 -1.13
CA GLN A 76 -7.73 -2.17 -0.79
C GLN A 76 -6.88 -1.59 -1.93
N GLN A 77 -7.21 -1.92 -3.18
CA GLN A 77 -6.45 -1.41 -4.33
C GLN A 77 -6.57 0.11 -4.45
N GLU A 78 -7.69 0.71 -4.06
CA GLU A 78 -7.87 2.16 -4.08
C GLU A 78 -6.95 2.86 -3.06
N HIS A 79 -6.71 2.25 -1.90
CA HIS A 79 -5.72 2.77 -0.95
C HIS A 79 -4.29 2.71 -1.50
N ILE A 80 -3.96 1.68 -2.27
CA ILE A 80 -2.65 1.57 -2.94
C ILE A 80 -2.54 2.60 -4.07
N VAL A 81 -3.58 2.76 -4.88
CA VAL A 81 -3.62 3.78 -5.95
C VAL A 81 -3.50 5.20 -5.36
N ASN A 82 -4.22 5.49 -4.28
CA ASN A 82 -4.14 6.77 -3.58
C ASN A 82 -2.75 7.01 -2.96
N LEU A 83 -2.12 5.97 -2.41
CA LEU A 83 -0.74 6.03 -1.94
C LEU A 83 0.22 6.32 -3.09
N ILE A 84 0.11 5.62 -4.21
CA ILE A 84 0.94 5.85 -5.40
C ILE A 84 0.76 7.29 -5.88
N GLY A 85 -0.48 7.76 -6.04
CA GLY A 85 -0.77 9.14 -6.45
C GLY A 85 -0.20 10.18 -5.49
N SER A 86 -0.30 9.94 -4.19
CA SER A 86 0.28 10.81 -3.16
C SER A 86 1.81 10.84 -3.23
N LEU A 87 2.46 9.71 -3.48
CA LEU A 87 3.91 9.64 -3.64
C LEU A 87 4.35 10.30 -4.96
N VAL A 88 3.69 10.00 -6.07
CA VAL A 88 3.96 10.65 -7.37
C VAL A 88 3.90 12.17 -7.24
N ALA A 89 2.85 12.69 -6.59
CA ALA A 89 2.72 14.13 -6.33
C ALA A 89 3.79 14.66 -5.36
N MET A 90 4.08 13.94 -4.26
CA MET A 90 5.10 14.34 -3.28
C MET A 90 6.49 14.49 -3.91
N PHE A 91 6.83 13.60 -4.84
CA PHE A 91 8.13 13.59 -5.50
C PHE A 91 8.14 14.31 -6.85
N SER A 92 7.04 14.96 -7.24
CA SER A 92 6.89 15.64 -8.54
C SER A 92 7.28 14.75 -9.73
N ILE A 93 6.85 13.48 -9.69
CA ILE A 93 7.12 12.51 -10.75
C ILE A 93 6.10 12.70 -11.87
N ASP A 94 6.60 12.82 -13.10
CA ASP A 94 5.79 12.95 -14.31
C ASP A 94 5.84 11.67 -15.16
N SER A 95 4.83 11.47 -16.02
CA SER A 95 4.91 10.47 -17.09
C SER A 95 5.71 11.00 -18.29
N THR A 96 6.41 10.12 -19.01
CA THR A 96 7.15 10.47 -20.21
C THR A 96 7.25 9.34 -21.22
N ASP A 97 7.26 9.69 -22.50
CA ASP A 97 7.44 8.75 -23.62
C ASP A 97 8.87 8.78 -24.20
N GLY A 98 9.80 9.54 -23.59
CA GLY A 98 11.15 9.69 -24.13
C GLY A 98 12.17 10.26 -23.13
N THR A 99 13.43 10.18 -23.51
CA THR A 99 14.54 10.76 -22.75
C THR A 99 14.64 12.26 -22.99
N MET A 100 14.67 13.06 -21.92
CA MET A 100 14.95 14.51 -21.97
C MET A 100 16.16 14.84 -21.09
N ASP A 101 17.01 15.76 -21.55
CA ASP A 101 18.13 16.29 -20.76
C ASP A 101 17.65 16.97 -19.48
N GLY A 102 18.38 16.75 -18.38
CA GLY A 102 18.05 17.30 -17.05
C GLY A 102 17.01 16.50 -16.26
N TYR A 103 16.50 15.41 -16.83
CA TYR A 103 15.58 14.49 -16.18
C TYR A 103 16.21 13.12 -16.00
N PHE A 104 15.89 12.50 -14.89
CA PHE A 104 16.10 11.07 -14.75
C PHE A 104 14.83 10.35 -15.21
N VAL A 105 14.98 9.30 -16.02
CA VAL A 105 13.87 8.57 -16.64
C VAL A 105 13.96 7.09 -16.31
N ASN A 106 12.88 6.50 -15.81
CA ASN A 106 12.78 5.05 -15.60
C ASN A 106 11.31 4.59 -15.74
N GLY A 107 11.08 3.50 -16.49
CA GLY A 107 9.76 2.88 -16.62
C GLY A 107 8.65 3.79 -17.14
N GLY A 108 8.96 4.74 -18.03
CA GLY A 108 7.99 5.72 -18.55
C GLY A 108 7.64 6.85 -17.57
N MET A 109 8.39 6.99 -16.48
CA MET A 109 8.31 8.12 -15.57
C MET A 109 9.59 8.96 -15.62
N ARG A 110 9.46 10.25 -15.35
CA ARG A 110 10.57 11.20 -15.26
C ARG A 110 10.48 12.08 -14.01
N ILE A 111 11.62 12.55 -13.53
CA ILE A 111 11.75 13.49 -12.41
C ILE A 111 12.91 14.42 -12.71
N ALA A 112 12.73 15.72 -12.44
CA ALA A 112 13.83 16.66 -12.63
C ALA A 112 14.80 16.58 -11.45
N TYR A 113 16.09 16.76 -11.73
CA TYR A 113 17.11 16.86 -10.67
C TYR A 113 16.74 17.95 -9.64
N ALA A 114 16.21 19.08 -10.12
CA ALA A 114 15.81 20.20 -9.26
C ALA A 114 14.71 19.84 -8.26
N ASP A 115 13.75 18.99 -8.65
CA ASP A 115 12.64 18.58 -7.78
C ASP A 115 13.11 17.64 -6.67
N ILE A 116 14.11 16.79 -6.95
CA ILE A 116 14.73 15.91 -5.93
C ILE A 116 15.48 16.75 -4.90
N VAL A 117 16.25 17.73 -5.36
CA VAL A 117 16.95 18.67 -4.48
C VAL A 117 15.93 19.44 -3.63
N ALA A 118 14.87 19.97 -4.24
CA ALA A 118 13.81 20.68 -3.53
C ALA A 118 13.17 19.79 -2.45
N HIS A 119 12.85 18.52 -2.77
CA HIS A 119 12.28 17.58 -1.80
C HIS A 119 13.20 17.35 -0.60
N ILE A 120 14.52 17.22 -0.81
CA ILE A 120 15.51 17.07 0.29
C ILE A 120 15.56 18.34 1.14
N GLU A 121 15.55 19.52 0.50
CA GLU A 121 15.56 20.80 1.20
C GLU A 121 14.29 21.03 2.04
N ASP A 122 13.14 20.57 1.55
CA ASP A 122 11.85 20.63 2.24
C ASP A 122 11.81 19.76 3.50
N GLN A 123 12.74 18.80 3.66
CA GLN A 123 12.89 18.02 4.91
C GLN A 123 13.52 18.83 6.05
N GLY A 124 13.99 20.04 5.76
CA GLY A 124 14.44 21.01 6.73
C GLY A 124 15.91 21.41 6.62
N SER A 125 16.34 22.27 7.53
CA SER A 125 17.65 22.92 7.43
C SER A 125 18.85 21.98 7.57
N TRP A 126 18.70 20.84 8.25
CA TRP A 126 19.81 19.91 8.46
C TRP A 126 20.13 19.07 7.21
N PRO A 127 19.16 18.36 6.58
CA PRO A 127 19.40 17.69 5.29
C PRO A 127 19.92 18.65 4.21
N LYS A 128 19.39 19.88 4.16
CA LYS A 128 19.88 20.94 3.26
C LYS A 128 21.37 21.25 3.47
N GLN A 129 21.79 21.41 4.72
CA GLN A 129 23.20 21.66 5.04
C GLN A 129 24.10 20.48 4.67
N LEU A 130 23.63 19.24 4.92
CA LEU A 130 24.38 18.04 4.54
C LEU A 130 24.53 17.94 3.02
N LEU A 131 23.45 18.17 2.26
CA LEU A 131 23.47 18.13 0.81
C LEU A 131 24.41 19.20 0.21
N ALA A 132 24.40 20.41 0.79
CA ALA A 132 25.30 21.49 0.38
C ALA A 132 26.78 21.19 0.66
N ALA A 133 27.07 20.34 1.64
CA ALA A 133 28.43 19.95 2.01
C ALA A 133 28.99 18.80 1.16
N LEU A 134 28.16 18.12 0.37
CA LEU A 134 28.59 17.06 -0.55
C LEU A 134 29.24 17.63 -1.82
N SER A 135 30.13 16.85 -2.42
CA SER A 135 30.62 17.08 -3.78
C SER A 135 29.52 16.86 -4.82
N ASP A 136 29.73 17.34 -6.04
CA ASP A 136 28.72 17.20 -7.10
C ASP A 136 28.52 15.75 -7.53
N ASP A 137 29.58 14.93 -7.49
CA ASP A 137 29.48 13.47 -7.72
C ASP A 137 28.66 12.79 -6.61
N GLU A 138 28.91 13.12 -5.34
CA GLU A 138 28.13 12.58 -4.22
C GLU A 138 26.67 13.03 -4.25
N LYS A 139 26.37 14.25 -4.71
CA LYS A 139 24.99 14.71 -4.91
C LYS A 139 24.30 13.90 -6.00
N LEU A 140 25.00 13.60 -7.09
CA LEU A 140 24.47 12.76 -8.16
C LEU A 140 24.16 11.34 -7.64
N ASP A 141 25.06 10.75 -6.86
CA ASP A 141 24.84 9.45 -6.22
C ASP A 141 23.67 9.48 -5.23
N VAL A 142 23.55 10.53 -4.40
CA VAL A 142 22.38 10.73 -3.52
C VAL A 142 21.09 10.73 -4.32
N VAL A 143 21.08 11.43 -5.44
CA VAL A 143 19.91 11.56 -6.30
C VAL A 143 19.56 10.22 -6.96
N LEU A 144 20.56 9.47 -7.43
CA LEU A 144 20.40 8.14 -8.02
C LEU A 144 19.99 7.07 -7.01
N GLU A 145 20.40 7.17 -5.73
CA GLU A 145 20.01 6.22 -4.69
C GLU A 145 18.70 6.59 -4.00
N THR A 146 18.37 7.89 -3.88
CA THR A 146 17.06 8.37 -3.38
C THR A 146 15.91 7.80 -4.20
N TYR A 147 16.20 7.42 -5.44
CA TYR A 147 15.28 7.27 -6.54
C TYR A 147 13.92 6.70 -6.17
N THR A 148 13.01 7.64 -5.99
CA THR A 148 11.62 7.40 -5.66
C THR A 148 10.89 6.69 -6.78
N MET A 149 11.39 6.69 -8.02
CA MET A 149 10.73 5.91 -9.07
C MET A 149 10.83 4.42 -8.83
N ASN A 150 11.88 3.89 -8.20
CA ASN A 150 11.88 2.47 -7.88
C ASN A 150 10.81 2.14 -6.84
N LEU A 151 10.59 3.06 -5.90
CA LEU A 151 9.46 2.98 -4.98
C LEU A 151 8.11 3.13 -5.70
N ALA A 152 7.96 4.11 -6.60
CA ALA A 152 6.72 4.37 -7.32
C ALA A 152 6.39 3.27 -8.34
N LEU A 153 7.35 2.83 -9.17
CA LEU A 153 7.24 1.68 -10.07
C LEU A 153 6.98 0.40 -9.29
N GLY A 154 7.73 0.21 -8.21
CA GLY A 154 7.56 -0.93 -7.32
C GLY A 154 6.16 -0.95 -6.71
N LEU A 155 5.65 0.20 -6.24
CA LEU A 155 4.29 0.32 -5.73
C LEU A 155 3.23 0.19 -6.82
N GLN A 156 3.47 0.69 -8.04
CA GLN A 156 2.60 0.46 -9.20
C GLN A 156 2.46 -1.03 -9.55
N SER A 157 3.48 -1.84 -9.24
CA SER A 157 3.41 -3.30 -9.38
C SER A 157 2.74 -4.01 -8.20
N VAL A 158 2.47 -3.32 -7.08
CA VAL A 158 1.75 -3.88 -5.93
C VAL A 158 0.27 -4.01 -6.27
N ARG A 159 -0.26 -5.23 -6.15
CA ARG A 159 -1.68 -5.52 -6.25
C ARG A 159 -2.14 -6.12 -4.93
N ALA A 160 -3.14 -5.52 -4.29
CA ALA A 160 -3.70 -6.07 -3.05
C ALA A 160 -4.29 -7.48 -3.28
N GLU A 161 -4.85 -7.69 -4.47
CA GLU A 161 -5.58 -8.90 -4.81
C GLU A 161 -4.67 -10.01 -5.36
N ARG A 162 -4.98 -11.23 -4.94
CA ARG A 162 -4.23 -12.44 -5.29
C ARG A 162 -5.08 -13.42 -6.07
N ASP A 163 -4.42 -14.19 -6.93
CA ASP A 163 -5.01 -15.41 -7.48
C ASP A 163 -4.85 -16.60 -6.51
N ALA A 164 -5.37 -17.77 -6.89
CA ALA A 164 -5.28 -19.00 -6.10
C ALA A 164 -3.84 -19.48 -5.85
N ASN A 165 -2.86 -18.95 -6.58
CA ASN A 165 -1.43 -19.26 -6.44
C ASN A 165 -0.67 -18.18 -5.65
N ASN A 166 -1.39 -17.25 -5.01
CA ASN A 166 -0.83 -16.11 -4.30
C ASN A 166 0.01 -15.16 -5.20
N LEU A 167 -0.30 -15.09 -6.49
CA LEU A 167 0.31 -14.14 -7.43
C LEU A 167 -0.55 -12.86 -7.54
N PRO A 168 0.06 -11.69 -7.84
CA PRO A 168 -0.67 -10.46 -8.15
C PRO A 168 -1.73 -10.73 -9.23
N ARG A 169 -3.00 -10.44 -8.94
CA ARG A 169 -4.08 -10.64 -9.90
C ARG A 169 -3.99 -9.57 -10.99
N ALA A 170 -4.05 -9.99 -12.26
CA ALA A 170 -4.01 -9.08 -13.40
C ALA A 170 -5.32 -8.30 -13.62
N GLN A 171 -6.42 -8.79 -13.07
CA GLN A 171 -7.74 -8.18 -13.15
C GLN A 171 -8.05 -7.48 -11.82
N ASP A 172 -8.64 -6.29 -11.92
CA ASP A 172 -9.09 -5.52 -10.75
C ASP A 172 -10.22 -6.25 -10.00
N ALA A 173 -10.38 -5.91 -8.73
CA ALA A 173 -11.42 -6.46 -7.88
C ALA A 173 -12.80 -6.37 -8.52
N PRO A 174 -13.63 -7.40 -8.32
CA PRO A 174 -15.02 -7.29 -8.69
C PRO A 174 -15.66 -6.14 -7.91
N PRO A 175 -16.60 -5.40 -8.52
CA PRO A 175 -17.29 -4.30 -7.87
C PRO A 175 -18.26 -4.81 -6.81
N VAL A 176 -17.93 -4.62 -5.53
CA VAL A 176 -18.71 -5.15 -4.40
C VAL A 176 -19.45 -4.09 -3.58
N LEU A 177 -19.05 -2.82 -3.61
CA LEU A 177 -19.76 -1.73 -2.93
C LEU A 177 -20.83 -1.13 -3.84
N PRO A 178 -22.03 -0.74 -3.37
CA PRO A 178 -23.13 -0.28 -4.22
C PRO A 178 -22.79 0.83 -5.22
N ALA A 179 -21.84 1.71 -4.87
CA ALA A 179 -21.35 2.78 -5.73
C ALA A 179 -20.62 2.29 -7.00
N GLN A 180 -20.21 1.03 -7.03
CA GLN A 180 -19.46 0.40 -8.13
C GLN A 180 -20.39 -0.32 -9.12
N PRO A 181 -21.24 -1.31 -8.74
CA PRO A 181 -22.09 -2.01 -9.69
C PRO A 181 -23.19 -1.10 -10.26
N VAL A 182 -23.59 -0.02 -9.57
CA VAL A 182 -24.55 0.96 -10.10
C VAL A 182 -24.03 1.69 -11.35
N LYS A 183 -22.70 1.87 -11.46
CA LYS A 183 -22.04 2.47 -12.63
C LYS A 183 -21.99 1.53 -13.83
N LEU A 184 -22.19 0.23 -13.62
CA LEU A 184 -22.17 -0.76 -14.68
C LEU A 184 -23.55 -0.88 -15.33
N SER A 185 -23.58 -0.93 -16.66
CA SER A 185 -24.79 -1.36 -17.36
C SER A 185 -25.09 -2.84 -17.05
N PRO A 186 -26.36 -3.30 -17.05
CA PRO A 186 -26.71 -4.70 -16.81
C PRO A 186 -25.94 -5.68 -17.69
N ARG A 187 -25.69 -5.31 -18.95
CA ARG A 187 -24.87 -6.12 -19.86
C ARG A 187 -23.43 -6.29 -19.36
N MET A 188 -22.80 -5.20 -18.89
CA MET A 188 -21.43 -5.24 -18.37
C MET A 188 -21.37 -5.98 -17.04
N PHE A 189 -22.34 -5.76 -16.15
CA PHE A 189 -22.42 -6.48 -14.88
C PHE A 189 -22.53 -7.99 -15.10
N VAL A 190 -23.45 -8.44 -15.96
CA VAL A 190 -23.61 -9.88 -16.25
C VAL A 190 -22.34 -10.45 -16.86
N LYS A 191 -21.75 -9.77 -17.85
CA LYS A 191 -20.59 -10.28 -18.58
C LYS A 191 -19.32 -10.31 -17.72
N ASP A 192 -19.02 -9.23 -17.02
CA ASP A 192 -17.71 -9.01 -16.41
C ASP A 192 -17.70 -9.30 -14.90
N VAL A 193 -18.86 -9.37 -14.25
CA VAL A 193 -18.97 -9.64 -12.80
C VAL A 193 -19.65 -10.97 -12.53
N LEU A 194 -20.84 -11.22 -13.08
CA LEU A 194 -21.62 -12.42 -12.73
C LEU A 194 -21.13 -13.69 -13.46
N ALA A 195 -20.94 -13.61 -14.78
CA ALA A 195 -20.59 -14.76 -15.61
C ALA A 195 -19.28 -15.46 -15.19
N PRO A 196 -18.20 -14.75 -14.78
CA PRO A 196 -16.98 -15.39 -14.27
C PRO A 196 -17.21 -16.28 -13.04
N HIS A 197 -18.29 -16.04 -12.29
CA HIS A 197 -18.60 -16.75 -11.05
C HIS A 197 -19.79 -17.71 -11.20
N ARG A 198 -20.50 -17.73 -12.33
CA ARG A 198 -21.72 -18.55 -12.55
C ARG A 198 -21.50 -20.03 -12.28
N GLU A 199 -20.43 -20.62 -12.81
CA GLU A 199 -20.16 -22.06 -12.64
C GLU A 199 -19.91 -22.43 -11.17
N GLN A 200 -19.29 -21.53 -10.41
CA GLN A 200 -19.06 -21.73 -8.99
C GLN A 200 -20.33 -21.48 -8.17
N LEU A 201 -21.11 -20.45 -8.52
CA LEU A 201 -22.40 -20.15 -7.89
C LEU A 201 -23.39 -21.30 -8.07
N ALA A 202 -23.45 -21.92 -9.24
CA ALA A 202 -24.36 -23.03 -9.53
C ALA A 202 -24.14 -24.26 -8.62
N LYS A 203 -23.02 -24.34 -7.89
CA LYS A 203 -22.77 -25.38 -6.89
C LYS A 203 -23.54 -25.17 -5.57
N THR A 204 -23.93 -23.94 -5.27
CA THR A 204 -24.54 -23.55 -3.98
C THR A 204 -25.81 -22.72 -4.12
N TRP A 205 -26.02 -22.06 -5.27
CA TRP A 205 -27.17 -21.19 -5.58
C TRP A 205 -28.03 -21.83 -6.66
N THR A 206 -29.35 -21.61 -6.60
CA THR A 206 -30.26 -22.01 -7.68
C THR A 206 -30.23 -20.99 -8.82
N GLU A 207 -30.66 -21.40 -10.02
CA GLU A 207 -30.79 -20.46 -11.15
C GLU A 207 -31.75 -19.32 -10.82
N GLU A 208 -32.83 -19.55 -10.06
CA GLU A 208 -33.74 -18.46 -9.66
C GLU A 208 -33.02 -17.42 -8.79
N TRP A 209 -32.13 -17.84 -7.88
CA TRP A 209 -31.35 -16.90 -7.08
C TRP A 209 -30.36 -16.11 -7.93
N ILE A 210 -29.73 -16.74 -8.93
CA ILE A 210 -28.81 -16.06 -9.86
C ILE A 210 -29.58 -15.04 -10.72
N GLU A 211 -30.76 -15.39 -11.22
CA GLU A 211 -31.63 -14.46 -11.93
C GLU A 211 -32.08 -13.29 -11.04
N GLN A 212 -32.30 -13.55 -9.75
CA GLN A 212 -32.66 -12.52 -8.78
C GLN A 212 -31.50 -11.53 -8.53
N VAL A 213 -30.23 -11.96 -8.58
CA VAL A 213 -29.07 -11.05 -8.56
C VAL A 213 -29.13 -10.07 -9.73
N GLU A 214 -29.42 -10.55 -10.94
CA GLU A 214 -29.55 -9.68 -12.12
C GLU A 214 -30.75 -8.74 -12.02
N SER A 215 -31.85 -9.21 -11.44
CA SER A 215 -33.04 -8.40 -11.18
C SER A 215 -32.76 -7.27 -10.18
N ASP A 216 -32.11 -7.61 -9.07
CA ASP A 216 -31.68 -6.67 -8.04
C ASP A 216 -30.71 -5.62 -8.60
N HIS A 217 -29.79 -5.99 -9.50
CA HIS A 217 -28.91 -5.04 -10.19
C HIS A 217 -29.68 -4.04 -11.05
N ARG A 218 -30.64 -4.51 -11.85
CA ARG A 218 -31.52 -3.64 -12.65
C ARG A 218 -32.33 -2.70 -11.74
N GLN A 219 -32.84 -3.22 -10.63
CA GLN A 219 -33.62 -2.43 -9.68
C GLN A 219 -32.75 -1.40 -8.94
N LEU A 220 -31.52 -1.74 -8.57
CA LEU A 220 -30.57 -0.82 -7.93
C LEU A 220 -30.28 0.37 -8.85
N ARG A 221 -29.99 0.09 -10.12
CA ARG A 221 -29.67 1.12 -11.11
C ARG A 221 -30.88 2.02 -11.41
N LYS A 222 -32.06 1.43 -11.60
CA LYS A 222 -33.30 2.20 -11.76
C LYS A 222 -33.56 3.11 -10.55
N THR A 223 -33.44 2.54 -9.34
CA THR A 223 -33.63 3.30 -8.11
C THR A 223 -32.62 4.43 -7.99
N TYR A 224 -31.35 4.21 -8.32
CA TYR A 224 -30.32 5.25 -8.29
C TYR A 224 -30.60 6.42 -9.25
N ASP A 225 -31.21 6.14 -10.40
CA ASP A 225 -31.59 7.17 -11.36
C ASP A 225 -32.83 7.97 -10.89
N GLU A 226 -33.75 7.33 -10.15
CA GLU A 226 -35.05 7.88 -9.74
C GLU A 226 -35.07 8.48 -8.32
N ASP A 227 -34.24 7.99 -7.40
CA ASP A 227 -34.25 8.32 -5.97
C ASP A 227 -33.01 9.15 -5.61
N GLU A 228 -33.22 10.46 -5.40
CA GLU A 228 -32.13 11.38 -5.05
C GLU A 228 -31.51 11.10 -3.68
N GLU A 229 -32.29 10.57 -2.73
CA GLU A 229 -31.81 10.28 -1.38
C GLU A 229 -30.86 9.08 -1.39
N LEU A 230 -31.25 8.00 -2.08
CA LEU A 230 -30.39 6.84 -2.28
C LEU A 230 -29.11 7.22 -3.05
N ARG A 231 -29.24 8.05 -4.09
CA ARG A 231 -28.09 8.56 -4.84
C ARG A 231 -27.14 9.38 -3.96
N ALA A 232 -27.66 10.23 -3.08
CA ALA A 232 -26.85 11.01 -2.14
C ALA A 232 -26.11 10.12 -1.13
N VAL A 233 -26.75 9.06 -0.62
CA VAL A 233 -26.10 8.07 0.26
C VAL A 233 -24.94 7.38 -0.46
N ILE A 234 -25.18 6.90 -1.68
CA ILE A 234 -24.15 6.24 -2.49
C ILE A 234 -22.98 7.18 -2.83
N HIS A 235 -23.25 8.46 -3.10
CA HIS A 235 -22.19 9.45 -3.35
C HIS A 235 -21.36 9.81 -2.12
N LYS A 236 -21.87 9.54 -0.91
CA LYS A 236 -21.12 9.74 0.33
C LYS A 236 -20.12 8.61 0.61
N HIS A 237 -20.23 7.48 -0.09
CA HIS A 237 -19.29 6.38 0.06
C HIS A 237 -17.88 6.83 -0.34
N ASP A 238 -16.92 6.55 0.53
CA ASP A 238 -15.50 6.83 0.36
C ASP A 238 -14.67 5.55 0.59
N VAL A 239 -13.34 5.69 0.49
CA VAL A 239 -12.39 4.60 0.73
C VAL A 239 -12.47 3.99 2.13
N ASN A 240 -13.10 4.67 3.10
CA ASN A 240 -13.27 4.17 4.47
C ASN A 240 -14.64 3.54 4.70
N THR A 241 -15.50 3.49 3.67
CA THR A 241 -16.85 2.97 3.82
C THR A 241 -16.85 1.45 3.78
N PHE A 242 -17.09 0.84 4.94
CA PHE A 242 -17.19 -0.62 5.10
C PHE A 242 -18.42 -1.19 4.39
N PHE A 243 -18.34 -2.43 3.91
CA PHE A 243 -19.40 -3.09 3.15
C PHE A 243 -20.75 -3.10 3.87
N GLY A 244 -20.77 -3.48 5.15
CA GLY A 244 -22.00 -3.46 5.95
C GLY A 244 -22.63 -2.06 6.06
N GLY A 245 -21.80 -1.01 6.09
CA GLY A 245 -22.25 0.38 6.08
C GLY A 245 -22.75 0.81 4.70
N ALA A 246 -22.02 0.47 3.64
CA ALA A 246 -22.37 0.80 2.26
C ALA A 246 -23.68 0.13 1.82
N TRP A 247 -23.87 -1.13 2.18
CA TRP A 247 -25.10 -1.89 1.93
C TRP A 247 -26.20 -1.59 2.94
N GLY A 248 -26.07 -0.59 3.82
CA GLY A 248 -27.17 -0.08 4.64
C GLY A 248 -28.39 0.37 3.81
N ILE A 249 -28.20 0.67 2.52
CA ILE A 249 -29.27 0.96 1.54
C ILE A 249 -30.21 -0.24 1.28
N SER A 250 -29.81 -1.45 1.67
CA SER A 250 -30.62 -2.68 1.53
C SER A 250 -31.67 -2.85 2.65
N GLN A 251 -31.76 -1.89 3.59
CA GLN A 251 -32.77 -1.93 4.65
C GLN A 251 -34.19 -2.10 4.08
N GLY A 252 -34.96 -3.02 4.68
CA GLY A 252 -36.31 -3.38 4.22
C GLY A 252 -36.35 -4.42 3.11
N GLY A 253 -35.27 -5.18 2.90
CA GLY A 253 -35.23 -6.31 1.96
C GLY A 253 -34.97 -5.92 0.50
N ARG A 254 -34.38 -4.75 0.28
CA ARG A 254 -34.04 -4.28 -1.07
C ARG A 254 -32.68 -4.82 -1.47
N PHE A 255 -32.59 -5.39 -2.68
CA PHE A 255 -31.33 -5.85 -3.27
C PHE A 255 -30.62 -6.97 -2.48
N GLU A 256 -31.36 -7.80 -1.73
CA GLU A 256 -30.78 -8.80 -0.83
C GLU A 256 -29.92 -9.83 -1.55
N PHE A 257 -30.31 -10.27 -2.75
CA PHE A 257 -29.55 -11.27 -3.50
C PHE A 257 -28.30 -10.64 -4.11
N LEU A 258 -28.41 -9.42 -4.61
CA LEU A 258 -27.23 -8.68 -5.06
C LEU A 258 -26.25 -8.42 -3.92
N ARG A 259 -26.74 -8.02 -2.74
CA ARG A 259 -25.92 -7.86 -1.54
C ARG A 259 -25.25 -9.18 -1.16
N ALA A 260 -25.99 -10.28 -1.07
CA ALA A 260 -25.45 -11.58 -0.69
C ALA A 260 -24.42 -12.10 -1.73
N PHE A 261 -24.63 -11.81 -3.01
CA PHE A 261 -23.66 -12.10 -4.05
C PHE A 261 -22.38 -11.28 -3.86
N CYS A 262 -22.51 -9.95 -3.65
CA CYS A 262 -21.38 -9.07 -3.39
C CYS A 262 -20.64 -9.42 -2.08
N ASP A 263 -21.34 -9.90 -1.06
CA ASP A 263 -20.80 -10.38 0.23
C ASP A 263 -20.04 -11.71 0.04
N GLY A 264 -20.55 -12.61 -0.79
CA GLY A 264 -19.83 -13.82 -1.19
C GLY A 264 -18.56 -13.51 -1.98
N LEU A 265 -18.61 -12.50 -2.86
CA LEU A 265 -17.43 -11.97 -3.52
C LEU A 265 -16.49 -11.29 -2.53
N GLU A 266 -17.01 -10.58 -1.52
CA GLU A 266 -16.24 -9.94 -0.47
C GLU A 266 -15.39 -10.93 0.35
N THR A 267 -16.06 -11.92 0.94
CA THR A 267 -15.49 -12.93 1.82
C THR A 267 -14.52 -13.89 1.13
N ALA A 268 -14.69 -14.17 -0.17
CA ALA A 268 -13.75 -15.00 -0.93
C ALA A 268 -12.35 -14.37 -1.07
N PHE A 269 -12.22 -13.06 -0.83
CA PHE A 269 -10.98 -12.32 -0.92
C PHE A 269 -10.34 -12.05 0.46
N GLU A 270 -11.00 -12.43 1.57
CA GLU A 270 -10.57 -12.13 2.94
C GLU A 270 -9.38 -12.94 3.45
N THR A 271 -9.02 -14.03 2.79
CA THR A 271 -8.02 -14.95 3.34
C THR A 271 -6.70 -14.84 2.61
N THR A 272 -5.89 -13.87 3.00
CA THR A 272 -4.47 -14.06 3.34
C THR A 272 -3.89 -12.75 3.85
N SER A 273 -2.97 -12.82 4.80
CA SER A 273 -2.13 -11.71 5.30
C SER A 273 -1.15 -11.19 4.20
N SER A 274 -1.69 -10.87 3.02
CA SER A 274 -1.07 -10.79 1.69
C SER A 274 -0.16 -9.57 1.47
N ALA A 275 -0.34 -8.50 2.24
CA ALA A 275 0.39 -7.25 2.00
C ALA A 275 1.92 -7.42 2.19
N GLU A 276 2.38 -8.28 3.09
CA GLU A 276 3.81 -8.37 3.42
C GLU A 276 4.67 -8.94 2.27
N SER A 277 4.13 -9.84 1.43
CA SER A 277 4.89 -10.39 0.30
C SER A 277 5.02 -9.40 -0.87
N ASP A 278 4.11 -8.47 -1.08
CA ASP A 278 4.26 -7.47 -2.17
C ASP A 278 5.12 -6.28 -1.80
N PHE A 279 5.19 -5.90 -0.53
CA PHE A 279 6.26 -4.99 -0.11
C PHE A 279 7.65 -5.65 -0.20
N SER A 280 7.73 -6.97 -0.43
CA SER A 280 8.96 -7.66 -0.81
C SER A 280 9.30 -7.58 -2.31
N ILE A 281 8.39 -7.10 -3.17
CA ILE A 281 8.72 -6.71 -4.55
C ILE A 281 9.52 -5.41 -4.58
N LEU A 282 9.37 -4.53 -3.58
CA LEU A 282 10.23 -3.36 -3.35
C LEU A 282 11.66 -3.73 -2.89
N LYS A 283 12.17 -4.92 -3.24
CA LYS A 283 13.54 -5.36 -2.97
C LYS A 283 14.52 -4.38 -3.63
N TRP A 284 14.92 -3.35 -2.88
CA TRP A 284 16.22 -2.72 -3.07
C TRP A 284 17.27 -3.80 -2.91
N GLU A 285 18.03 -4.05 -3.98
CA GLU A 285 18.94 -5.20 -4.12
C GLU A 285 19.67 -5.54 -2.81
N MET A 286 19.51 -6.79 -2.38
CA MET A 286 20.16 -7.30 -1.18
C MET A 286 21.65 -7.45 -1.45
N ASN A 287 22.48 -6.62 -0.79
CA ASN A 287 23.91 -6.88 -0.73
C ASN A 287 24.25 -7.94 0.35
N PRO A 288 25.44 -8.57 0.28
CA PRO A 288 25.82 -9.67 1.18
C PRO A 288 25.78 -9.30 2.67
N ASN A 289 26.00 -8.03 3.00
CA ASN A 289 25.99 -7.54 4.38
C ASN A 289 24.58 -7.52 4.98
N ARG A 290 23.54 -7.32 4.17
CA ARG A 290 22.12 -7.40 4.58
C ARG A 290 21.65 -8.83 4.82
N THR A 291 22.23 -9.81 4.13
CA THR A 291 21.94 -11.24 4.35
C THR A 291 22.34 -11.67 5.77
N CYS A 292 23.47 -11.18 6.28
CA CYS A 292 23.94 -11.44 7.64
C CYS A 292 22.96 -10.94 8.74
N LEU A 293 22.26 -9.82 8.51
CA LEU A 293 21.27 -9.29 9.45
C LEU A 293 19.96 -10.12 9.46
N MET A 294 19.60 -10.73 8.33
CA MET A 294 18.51 -11.72 8.28
C MET A 294 18.88 -13.00 9.02
N HIS A 295 20.11 -13.48 8.88
CA HIS A 295 20.59 -14.64 9.64
C HIS A 295 20.50 -14.37 11.14
N LEU A 296 20.92 -13.19 11.62
CA LEU A 296 20.79 -12.82 13.04
C LEU A 296 19.33 -12.76 13.53
N SER A 297 18.40 -12.29 12.70
CA SER A 297 16.97 -12.23 13.07
C SER A 297 16.32 -13.62 13.09
N LEU A 298 16.66 -14.48 12.12
CA LEU A 298 16.25 -15.89 12.08
C LEU A 298 16.87 -16.70 13.22
N GLU A 299 18.15 -16.48 13.53
CA GLU A 299 18.86 -17.08 14.67
C GLU A 299 18.18 -16.70 15.99
N GLY A 300 17.80 -15.43 16.16
CA GLY A 300 17.03 -14.99 17.32
C GLY A 300 15.68 -15.69 17.46
N ILE A 301 14.95 -15.88 16.35
CA ILE A 301 13.68 -16.61 16.35
C ILE A 301 13.89 -18.10 16.67
N PHE A 302 14.91 -18.73 16.10
CA PHE A 302 15.24 -20.13 16.36
C PHE A 302 15.66 -20.36 17.82
N GLN A 303 16.52 -19.50 18.38
CA GLN A 303 16.93 -19.57 19.78
C GLN A 303 15.74 -19.37 20.73
N THR A 304 14.81 -18.48 20.40
CA THR A 304 13.60 -18.25 21.21
C THR A 304 12.69 -19.49 21.21
N LYS A 305 12.45 -20.08 20.04
CA LYS A 305 11.67 -21.31 19.90
C LYS A 305 12.34 -22.52 20.56
N GLN A 306 13.66 -22.62 20.48
CA GLN A 306 14.43 -23.70 21.11
C GLN A 306 14.41 -23.59 22.64
N ARG A 307 14.35 -22.35 23.17
CA ARG A 307 14.17 -22.09 24.60
C ARG A 307 12.78 -22.49 25.09
N ASP A 308 11.73 -22.20 24.32
CA ASP A 308 10.34 -22.57 24.65
C ASP A 308 10.09 -24.10 24.64
N VAL A 309 10.85 -24.84 23.83
CA VAL A 309 10.83 -26.32 23.81
C VAL A 309 11.62 -26.90 24.98
N SER A 310 12.67 -26.21 25.45
CA SER A 310 13.52 -26.68 26.56
C SER A 310 12.97 -26.33 27.95
N THR A 311 11.91 -25.52 28.04
CA THR A 311 11.22 -25.16 29.29
C THR A 311 9.85 -25.85 29.46
N ARG A 312 9.57 -26.89 28.67
CA ARG A 312 8.51 -27.88 28.93
C ARG A 312 9.12 -29.21 29.36
#